data_AF-A0A8C4TMS4-F1
#
_entry.id   AF-A0A8C4TMS4-F1
#
_cell.length_a   1.000
_cell.length_b   1.000
_cell.length_c   1.000
_cell.angle_alpha   90.00
_cell.angle_beta   90.00
_cell.angle_gamma   90.00
#
_symmetry.space_group_name_H-M   'P 1'
#
loop_
_entity.id
_entity.type
_entity.pdbx_description
1 polymer ?
#
loop_
_entity_poly.entity_id
_entity_poly.type
_entity_poly.pdbx_seq_one_letter_code
_entity_poly.pdbx_strand_id
1 'polypeptide(L)'
;MKWLNFVFILSLGKDKIIFVTKEDHETPSSAELIADDPNDPYEDHGLILPNGDINWNCPCLGGMASGPCGEQFKSAFSCFHYSKEEVKGSDCIEEFRTMQECMQRFPELYPQEEDEDPQSKDAVTPSSDTLLTDQQPAAS
;
A
#
# COMPACT_ATOMS: atom_id res chain seq x y z
N MET A 1 8.09 -1.85 43.55
CA MET A 1 8.61 -2.34 42.26
C MET A 1 7.45 -2.60 41.31
N LYS A 2 7.40 -1.93 40.16
CA LYS A 2 6.61 -2.40 39.01
C LYS A 2 7.61 -2.87 37.97
N TRP A 3 7.58 -4.17 37.68
CA TRP A 3 8.32 -4.79 36.60
C TRP A 3 7.52 -4.59 35.31
N LEU A 4 8.03 -3.78 34.40
CA LEU A 4 7.68 -3.80 32.98
C LEU A 4 9.02 -3.87 32.23
N ASN A 5 9.06 -4.73 31.22
CA ASN A 5 10.24 -5.32 30.60
C ASN A 5 11.32 -4.30 30.13
N PHE A 6 12.57 -4.77 30.11
CA PHE A 6 13.83 -4.04 30.20
C PHE A 6 14.22 -3.19 28.96
N VAL A 7 13.36 -2.30 28.49
CA VAL A 7 13.73 -1.30 27.47
C VAL A 7 14.38 -0.09 28.15
N PHE A 8 15.66 0.20 27.84
CA PHE A 8 16.36 1.37 28.38
C PHE A 8 16.18 2.57 27.45
N ILE A 9 15.56 3.64 27.94
CA ILE A 9 15.29 4.86 27.17
C ILE A 9 16.15 6.00 27.72
N LEU A 10 17.08 6.50 26.91
CA LEU A 10 17.85 7.71 27.21
C LEU A 10 17.21 8.90 26.50
N SER A 11 16.83 9.94 27.26
CA SER A 11 16.26 11.17 26.69
C SER A 11 17.32 12.27 26.63
N LEU A 12 17.60 12.78 25.43
CA LEU A 12 18.52 13.90 25.18
C LEU A 12 17.70 15.06 24.59
N GLY A 13 17.12 15.89 25.44
CA GLY A 13 16.23 16.97 25.00
C GLY A 13 14.90 16.43 24.46
N LYS A 14 14.60 16.70 23.17
CA LYS A 14 13.42 16.15 22.48
C LYS A 14 13.64 14.72 21.96
N ASP A 15 14.90 14.33 21.83
CA ASP A 15 15.27 13.05 21.24
C ASP A 15 15.27 11.95 22.30
N LYS A 16 14.81 10.75 21.91
CA LYS A 16 14.79 9.55 22.74
C LYS A 16 15.56 8.43 22.04
N ILE A 17 16.60 7.92 22.70
CA ILE A 17 17.38 6.77 22.26
C ILE A 17 16.85 5.55 23.01
N ILE A 18 16.38 4.56 22.25
CA ILE A 18 15.82 3.33 22.79
C ILE A 18 16.83 2.21 22.57
N PHE A 19 17.34 1.63 23.66
CA PHE A 19 18.21 0.46 23.61
C PHE A 19 17.33 -0.79 23.78
N VAL A 20 17.25 -1.58 22.71
CA VAL A 20 16.47 -2.82 22.62
C VAL A 20 17.46 -3.99 22.60
N THR A 21 17.26 -4.96 23.50
CA THR A 21 18.06 -6.19 23.48
C THR A 21 17.54 -7.17 22.43
N LYS A 22 18.33 -8.18 22.06
CA LYS A 22 17.91 -9.16 21.05
C LYS A 22 16.65 -9.91 21.53
N GLU A 23 16.62 -10.24 22.81
CA GLU A 23 15.52 -10.94 23.47
C GLU A 23 14.22 -10.09 23.48
N ASP A 24 14.32 -8.76 23.63
CA ASP A 24 13.16 -7.86 23.57
C ASP A 24 12.59 -7.69 22.14
N HIS A 25 13.43 -7.80 21.11
CA HIS A 25 12.99 -7.77 19.71
C HIS A 25 12.41 -9.12 19.25
N GLU A 26 12.77 -10.22 19.91
CA GLU A 26 12.27 -11.56 19.59
C GLU A 26 10.82 -11.77 20.06
N THR A 27 10.36 -11.01 21.06
CA THR A 27 8.95 -11.01 21.46
C THR A 27 8.11 -10.16 20.49
N PRO A 28 7.03 -10.72 19.87
CA PRO A 28 6.13 -9.94 19.04
C PRO A 28 5.54 -8.78 19.85
N SER A 29 5.50 -7.59 19.25
CA SER A 29 4.94 -6.41 19.91
C SER A 29 3.47 -6.66 20.27
N SER A 30 3.09 -6.36 21.52
CA SER A 30 1.69 -6.37 21.98
C SER A 30 0.93 -5.10 21.54
N ALA A 31 1.49 -4.30 20.63
CA ALA A 31 0.82 -3.13 20.11
C ALA A 31 -0.41 -3.55 19.29
N GLU A 32 -1.59 -3.30 19.83
CA GLU A 32 -2.83 -3.37 19.07
C GLU A 32 -2.88 -2.15 18.15
N LEU A 33 -2.90 -2.38 16.83
CA LEU A 33 -3.20 -1.35 15.86
C LEU A 33 -4.70 -1.06 15.98
N ILE A 34 -5.04 0.04 16.64
CA ILE A 34 -6.41 0.55 16.65
C ILE A 34 -6.63 1.17 15.27
N ALA A 35 -7.19 0.39 14.35
CA ALA A 35 -7.44 0.81 12.98
C ALA A 35 -8.66 1.75 12.86
N ASP A 36 -9.47 1.87 13.91
CA ASP A 36 -10.73 2.60 13.90
C ASP A 36 -10.79 3.61 15.07
N ASP A 37 -9.89 4.61 15.09
CA ASP A 37 -10.10 5.78 15.95
C ASP A 37 -11.06 6.75 15.23
N PRO A 38 -12.32 6.91 15.70
CA PRO A 38 -13.27 7.83 15.09
C PRO A 38 -12.88 9.31 15.18
N ASN A 39 -11.77 9.64 15.86
CA ASN A 39 -11.18 10.97 15.89
C ASN A 39 -9.84 11.05 15.16
N ASP A 40 -9.44 10.03 14.38
CA ASP A 40 -8.20 10.10 13.61
C ASP A 40 -8.34 11.17 12.51
N PRO A 41 -7.62 12.31 12.61
CA PRO A 41 -7.67 13.35 11.60
C PRO A 41 -7.03 12.92 10.27
N TYR A 42 -6.38 11.75 10.20
CA TYR A 42 -5.74 11.21 9.01
C TYR A 42 -6.61 10.21 8.24
N GLU A 43 -7.66 9.63 8.84
CA GLU A 43 -8.63 8.79 8.12
C GLU A 43 -9.32 9.58 6.98
N ASP A 44 -9.59 10.87 7.23
CA ASP A 44 -10.28 11.76 6.28
C ASP A 44 -9.35 12.30 5.16
N HIS A 45 -8.09 11.85 5.13
CA HIS A 45 -7.07 12.25 4.13
C HIS A 45 -6.66 11.08 3.23
N GLY A 46 -7.61 10.20 2.92
CA GLY A 46 -7.42 9.11 1.98
C GLY A 46 -7.22 9.58 0.53
N LEU A 47 -6.99 8.60 -0.35
CA LEU A 47 -6.88 8.82 -1.79
C LEU A 47 -8.18 9.34 -2.41
N ILE A 48 -9.31 9.00 -1.80
CA ILE A 48 -10.65 9.37 -2.23
C ILE A 48 -11.19 10.40 -1.26
N LEU A 49 -11.58 11.56 -1.79
CA LEU A 49 -12.23 12.59 -0.99
C LEU A 49 -13.64 12.13 -0.58
N PRO A 50 -14.23 12.72 0.47
CA PRO A 50 -15.62 12.44 0.87
C PRO A 50 -16.67 12.69 -0.22
N ASN A 51 -16.33 13.50 -1.23
CA ASN A 51 -17.20 13.77 -2.38
C ASN A 51 -17.12 12.69 -3.48
N GLY A 52 -16.22 11.70 -3.36
CA GLY A 52 -16.01 10.63 -4.32
C GLY A 52 -14.92 10.90 -5.37
N ASP A 53 -14.35 12.11 -5.40
CA ASP A 53 -13.26 12.47 -6.33
C ASP A 53 -11.90 11.97 -5.83
N ILE A 54 -10.95 11.80 -6.75
CA ILE A 54 -9.58 11.37 -6.44
C ILE A 54 -8.72 12.57 -6.02
N ASN A 55 -8.03 12.45 -4.88
CA ASN A 55 -7.07 13.43 -4.39
C ASN A 55 -5.70 13.26 -5.07
N TRP A 56 -5.49 13.95 -6.20
CA TRP A 56 -4.23 13.88 -6.95
C TRP A 56 -3.01 14.45 -6.20
N ASN A 57 -3.22 15.18 -5.10
CA ASN A 57 -2.14 15.74 -4.28
C ASN A 57 -1.73 14.81 -3.13
N CYS A 58 -2.39 13.65 -2.99
CA CYS A 58 -2.08 12.71 -1.92
C CYS A 58 -0.68 12.11 -2.15
N PRO A 59 0.26 12.24 -1.19
CA PRO A 59 1.60 11.65 -1.30
C PRO A 59 1.58 10.13 -1.57
N CYS A 60 0.50 9.44 -1.21
CA CYS A 60 0.30 8.02 -1.44
C CYS A 60 0.25 7.62 -2.93
N LEU A 61 -0.08 8.55 -3.84
CA LEU A 61 -0.11 8.28 -5.29
C LEU A 61 1.27 8.22 -5.95
N GLY A 62 2.34 8.33 -5.16
CA GLY A 62 3.72 8.16 -5.65
C GLY A 62 4.11 9.19 -6.73
N GLY A 63 3.43 10.33 -6.81
CA GLY A 63 3.74 11.39 -7.77
C GLY A 63 3.47 11.04 -9.24
N MET A 64 2.89 9.86 -9.55
CA MET A 64 2.65 9.44 -10.94
C MET A 64 1.68 10.38 -11.68
N ALA A 65 0.74 10.99 -10.95
CA ALA A 65 -0.19 12.00 -11.46
C ALA A 65 0.49 13.36 -11.79
N SER A 66 1.74 13.56 -11.36
CA SER A 66 2.50 14.82 -11.49
C SER A 66 3.78 14.64 -12.32
N GLY A 67 3.70 13.90 -13.43
CA GLY A 67 4.80 13.66 -14.37
C GLY A 67 4.42 13.89 -15.85
N PRO A 68 5.35 13.65 -16.79
CA PRO A 68 5.09 13.80 -18.23
C PRO A 68 3.98 12.87 -18.74
N CYS A 69 3.75 11.75 -18.05
CA CYS A 69 2.66 10.80 -18.32
C CYS A 69 1.48 10.92 -17.35
N GLY A 70 1.45 11.98 -16.53
CA GLY A 70 0.45 12.15 -15.47
C GLY A 70 -0.99 12.25 -15.98
N GLU A 71 -1.21 12.80 -17.17
CA GLU A 71 -2.55 12.87 -17.76
C GLU A 71 -3.10 11.49 -18.13
N GLN A 72 -2.24 10.61 -18.68
CA GLN A 72 -2.63 9.23 -19.00
C GLN A 72 -2.87 8.44 -17.71
N PHE A 73 -2.03 8.65 -16.69
CA PHE A 73 -2.22 8.06 -15.37
C PHE A 73 -3.54 8.48 -14.73
N LYS A 74 -3.87 9.78 -14.76
CA LYS A 74 -5.15 10.29 -14.24
C LYS A 74 -6.34 9.69 -14.96
N SER A 75 -6.27 9.56 -16.29
CA SER A 75 -7.32 8.95 -17.10
C SER A 75 -7.52 7.48 -16.74
N ALA A 76 -6.45 6.67 -16.72
CA ALA A 76 -6.53 5.26 -16.37
C ALA A 76 -7.01 5.04 -14.94
N PHE A 77 -6.48 5.81 -13.99
CA PHE A 77 -6.81 5.66 -12.57
C PHE A 77 -8.24 6.14 -12.25
N SER A 78 -8.70 7.21 -12.90
CA SER A 78 -10.11 7.63 -12.77
C SER A 78 -11.07 6.61 -13.38
N CYS A 79 -10.73 6.03 -14.54
CA CYS A 79 -11.52 4.94 -15.11
C CYS A 79 -11.59 3.74 -14.16
N PHE A 80 -10.46 3.31 -13.60
CA PHE A 80 -10.40 2.22 -12.63
C PHE A 80 -11.27 2.47 -11.39
N HIS A 81 -11.21 3.69 -10.83
CA HIS A 81 -12.00 4.07 -9.64
C HIS A 81 -13.51 4.08 -9.93
N TYR A 82 -13.91 4.64 -11.07
CA TYR A 82 -15.32 4.76 -11.45
C TYR A 82 -15.90 3.50 -12.12
N SER A 83 -15.06 2.55 -12.52
CA SER A 83 -15.47 1.27 -13.11
C SER A 83 -16.39 0.50 -12.17
N LYS A 84 -17.49 -0.03 -12.73
CA LYS A 84 -18.51 -0.81 -12.00
C LYS A 84 -18.39 -2.31 -12.28
N GLU A 85 -17.37 -2.72 -13.02
CA GLU A 85 -17.14 -4.11 -13.35
C GLU A 85 -16.71 -4.91 -12.11
N GLU A 86 -16.99 -6.21 -12.13
CA GLU A 86 -16.63 -7.15 -11.06
C GLU A 86 -15.11 -7.15 -10.82
N VAL A 87 -14.36 -7.11 -11.92
CA VAL A 87 -12.92 -6.83 -11.89
C VAL A 87 -12.73 -5.36 -12.23
N LYS A 88 -12.39 -4.57 -11.21
CA LYS A 88 -12.16 -3.13 -11.35
C LYS A 88 -11.20 -2.82 -12.48
N GLY A 89 -11.62 -1.93 -13.39
CA GLY A 89 -10.81 -1.47 -14.52
C GLY A 89 -10.58 -2.50 -15.63
N SER A 90 -11.33 -3.60 -15.66
CA SER A 90 -11.34 -4.51 -16.80
C SER A 90 -11.83 -3.85 -18.10
N ASP A 91 -12.66 -2.82 -17.98
CA ASP A 91 -13.13 -1.92 -19.03
C ASP A 91 -12.11 -0.82 -19.41
N CYS A 92 -11.08 -0.60 -18.59
CA CYS A 92 -10.13 0.52 -18.69
C CYS A 92 -8.73 0.11 -19.19
N ILE A 93 -8.61 -1.09 -19.75
CA ILE A 93 -7.31 -1.68 -20.13
C ILE A 93 -6.61 -0.85 -21.23
N GLU A 94 -7.37 -0.16 -22.08
CA GLU A 94 -6.81 0.68 -23.14
C GLU A 94 -6.10 1.92 -22.58
N GLU A 95 -6.66 2.51 -21.54
CA GLU A 95 -6.12 3.67 -20.83
C GLU A 95 -4.84 3.28 -20.08
N PHE A 96 -4.82 2.11 -19.44
CA PHE A 96 -3.61 1.58 -18.81
C PHE A 96 -2.51 1.26 -19.84
N ARG A 97 -2.86 0.76 -21.03
CA ARG A 97 -1.90 0.59 -22.13
C ARG A 97 -1.33 1.92 -22.59
N THR A 98 -2.16 2.92 -22.81
CA THR A 98 -1.73 4.26 -23.24
C THR A 98 -0.79 4.89 -22.22
N MET A 99 -1.07 4.70 -20.93
CA MET A 99 -0.19 5.12 -19.85
C MET A 99 1.17 4.39 -19.87
N GLN A 100 1.18 3.06 -20.03
CA GLN A 100 2.42 2.28 -20.15
C GLN A 100 3.25 2.69 -21.37
N GLU A 101 2.62 2.86 -22.53
CA GLU A 101 3.29 3.35 -23.73
C GLU A 101 3.92 4.73 -23.54
N CYS A 102 3.29 5.60 -22.74
CA CYS A 102 3.88 6.88 -22.37
C CYS A 102 5.11 6.69 -21.50
N MET A 103 5.03 5.87 -20.44
CA MET A 103 6.15 5.63 -19.52
C MET A 103 7.37 5.02 -20.24
N GLN A 104 7.13 4.13 -21.22
CA GLN A 104 8.19 3.55 -22.04
C GLN A 104 9.00 4.58 -22.83
N ARG A 105 8.44 5.76 -23.12
CA ARG A 105 9.17 6.85 -23.80
C ARG A 105 10.11 7.62 -22.88
N PHE A 106 9.97 7.45 -21.56
CA PHE A 106 10.75 8.15 -20.54
C PHE A 106 11.46 7.17 -19.58
N PRO A 107 12.35 6.28 -20.08
CA PRO A 107 13.00 5.23 -19.29
C PRO A 107 13.88 5.78 -18.16
N GLU A 108 14.41 7.00 -18.28
CA GLU A 108 15.21 7.63 -17.21
C GLU A 108 14.36 8.07 -16.00
N LEU A 109 13.08 8.36 -16.22
CA LEU A 109 12.16 8.80 -15.16
C LEU A 109 11.30 7.65 -14.63
N TYR A 110 11.03 6.67 -15.49
CA TYR A 110 10.31 5.45 -15.17
C TYR A 110 11.20 4.26 -15.54
N PRO A 111 12.15 3.88 -14.66
CA PRO A 111 12.95 2.69 -14.87
C PRO A 111 11.99 1.51 -15.04
N GLN A 112 12.06 0.86 -16.19
CA GLN A 112 11.47 -0.45 -16.32
C GLN A 112 12.40 -1.38 -15.53
N GLU A 113 11.84 -2.12 -14.59
CA GLU A 113 12.52 -3.28 -14.05
C GLU A 113 12.69 -4.23 -15.25
N GLU A 114 13.82 -4.10 -15.94
CA GLU A 114 14.24 -5.08 -16.91
C GLU A 114 14.43 -6.38 -16.11
N ASP A 115 13.62 -7.40 -16.41
CA ASP A 115 13.70 -8.74 -15.84
C ASP A 115 15.06 -9.39 -16.19
N GLU A 116 16.16 -8.89 -15.62
CA GLU A 116 17.51 -9.46 -15.70
C GLU A 116 17.88 -10.15 -14.38
N ASP A 117 17.04 -11.05 -13.87
CA ASP A 117 17.50 -12.13 -12.98
C ASP A 117 16.51 -13.32 -12.95
N PRO A 118 16.90 -14.55 -13.32
CA PRO A 118 16.00 -15.70 -13.33
C PRO A 118 15.82 -16.29 -11.91
N GLN A 119 15.48 -15.50 -10.88
CA GLN A 119 15.11 -16.07 -9.58
C GLN A 119 14.39 -15.13 -8.59
N SER A 120 13.16 -14.70 -8.87
CA SER A 120 12.10 -14.59 -7.84
C SER A 120 10.77 -14.25 -8.49
N LYS A 121 9.94 -15.27 -8.60
CA LYS A 121 8.54 -15.19 -9.06
C LYS A 121 7.64 -14.94 -7.85
N ASP A 122 7.66 -13.73 -7.33
CA ASP A 122 6.53 -13.24 -6.53
C ASP A 122 5.63 -12.47 -7.50
N ALA A 123 4.83 -13.23 -8.22
CA ALA A 123 3.71 -12.70 -8.97
C ALA A 123 2.81 -11.92 -8.02
N VAL A 124 2.68 -10.61 -8.25
CA VAL A 124 1.57 -9.83 -7.71
C VAL A 124 0.31 -10.33 -8.40
N THR A 125 -0.27 -11.40 -7.86
CA THR A 125 -1.64 -11.81 -8.13
C THR A 125 -2.58 -10.75 -7.56
N PRO A 126 -3.51 -10.19 -8.35
CA PRO A 126 -4.61 -9.42 -7.79
C PRO A 126 -5.46 -10.41 -6.98
N SER A 127 -5.39 -10.31 -5.66
CA SER A 127 -6.25 -11.09 -4.77
C SER A 127 -7.65 -10.47 -4.82
N SER A 128 -8.49 -11.01 -5.70
CA SER A 128 -9.94 -10.96 -5.55
C SER A 128 -10.39 -12.30 -4.95
N ASP A 129 -11.19 -12.20 -3.88
CA ASP A 129 -11.69 -13.26 -3.01
C ASP A 129 -12.25 -14.52 -3.69
N THR A 130 -12.12 -15.68 -3.03
CA THR A 130 -13.14 -16.74 -3.08
C THR A 130 -13.16 -17.55 -1.78
N LEU A 131 -14.14 -17.20 -0.93
CA LEU A 131 -15.13 -18.06 -0.28
C LEU A 131 -14.71 -19.38 0.41
N LEU A 132 -14.94 -19.37 1.73
CA LEU A 132 -15.55 -20.42 2.56
C LEU A 132 -15.71 -21.83 1.93
N THR A 133 -14.97 -22.80 2.48
CA THR A 133 -15.53 -24.11 2.82
C THR A 133 -14.96 -24.56 4.15
N ASP A 134 -15.86 -24.54 5.14
CA ASP A 134 -15.72 -25.24 6.40
C ASP A 134 -15.84 -26.74 6.10
N GLN A 135 -14.72 -27.46 6.17
CA GLN A 135 -14.72 -28.92 6.20
C GLN A 135 -13.67 -29.44 7.18
N GLN A 136 -14.15 -29.57 8.41
CA GLN A 136 -13.55 -30.37 9.48
C GLN A 136 -13.26 -31.80 9.02
N PRO A 137 -12.10 -32.38 9.39
CA PRO A 137 -12.01 -33.81 9.58
C PRO A 137 -11.95 -34.14 11.07
N ALA A 138 -12.95 -34.89 11.52
CA ALA A 138 -12.79 -35.82 12.63
C ALA A 138 -11.77 -36.89 12.22
N ALA A 139 -10.85 -37.24 13.12
CA ALA A 139 -10.09 -38.46 13.04
C ALA A 139 -10.08 -39.15 14.41
N SER A 140 -10.47 -40.42 14.37
CA SER A 140 -10.54 -41.42 15.43
C SER A 140 -9.23 -41.67 16.16
#